data_AF-A0A950VZM2-F1
#
_entry.id   AF-A0A950VZM2-F1
#
_cell.length_a   1.000
_cell.length_b   1.000
_cell.length_c   1.000
_cell.angle_alpha   90.00
_cell.angle_beta   90.00
_cell.angle_gamma   90.00
#
_symmetry.space_group_name_H-M   'P 1'
#
loop_
_entity.id
_entity.type
_entity.pdbx_description
1 polymer ?
#
loop_
_entity_poly.entity_id
_entity_poly.type
_entity_poly.pdbx_seq_one_letter_code
_entity_poly.pdbx_strand_id
1 'polypeptide(L)' 'MDLEERTLEKIGDRCEECGAKLTAQEIQATMESGGPALCSIHAAEDEPGLAADEAGFLESD' A
#
# COMPACT_ATOMS: atom_id res chain seq x y z
N MET A 1 21.66 8.75 12.38
CA MET A 1 20.66 7.83 11.81
C MET A 1 20.69 8.03 10.31
N ASP A 2 21.15 7.02 9.57
CA ASP A 2 21.10 7.01 8.11
C ASP A 2 19.66 6.69 7.71
N LEU A 3 18.92 7.71 7.28
CA LEU A 3 17.59 7.55 6.70
C LEU A 3 17.81 7.24 5.22
N GLU A 4 17.95 5.96 4.91
CA GLU A 4 18.00 5.51 3.51
C GLU A 4 16.68 5.91 2.83
N GLU A 5 16.80 6.89 1.94
CA GLU A 5 15.74 7.37 1.05
C GLU A 5 15.36 6.23 0.09
N ARG A 6 14.39 5.40 0.51
CA ARG A 6 13.76 4.39 -0.33
C ARG A 6 13.12 5.10 -1.51
N THR A 7 13.86 5.17 -2.62
CA THR A 7 13.34 5.68 -3.88
C THR A 7 12.20 4.75 -4.25
N LEU A 8 10.96 5.26 -4.29
CA LEU A 8 9.80 4.47 -4.71
C LEU A 8 10.08 3.96 -6.13
N GLU A 9 10.50 2.70 -6.20
CA GLU A 9 10.69 1.97 -7.44
C GLU A 9 9.37 2.07 -8.21
N LYS A 10 9.44 2.52 -9.46
CA LYS A 10 8.27 2.80 -10.29
C LYS A 10 7.24 1.68 -10.16
N ILE A 11 5.97 2.03 -9.96
CA ILE A 11 4.86 1.07 -9.93
C ILE A 11 4.92 0.21 -11.20
N GLY A 12 5.07 -1.09 -11.02
CA GLY A 12 5.17 -2.06 -12.11
C GLY A 12 3.85 -2.17 -12.90
N ASP A 13 3.92 -2.63 -14.15
CA ASP A 13 2.73 -2.93 -14.96
C ASP A 13 2.11 -4.32 -14.64
N ARG A 14 2.65 -5.01 -13.63
CA ARG A 14 2.27 -6.37 -13.27
C ARG A 14 2.03 -6.49 -11.78
N CYS A 15 1.08 -7.35 -11.43
CA CYS A 15 0.80 -7.73 -10.06
C CYS A 15 2.03 -8.42 -9.44
N GLU A 16 2.48 -7.95 -8.28
CA GLU A 16 3.64 -8.52 -7.58
C GLU A 16 3.37 -9.94 -7.05
N GLU A 17 2.11 -10.27 -6.74
CA GLU A 17 1.72 -11.59 -6.22
C GLU A 17 1.58 -12.65 -7.34
N CYS A 18 0.84 -12.33 -8.39
CA CYS A 18 0.46 -13.32 -9.43
C CYS A 18 1.08 -13.07 -10.81
N GLY A 19 1.78 -11.95 -11.00
CA GLY A 19 2.41 -11.58 -12.27
C GLY A 19 1.45 -11.18 -13.39
N ALA A 20 0.14 -11.10 -13.11
CA ALA A 20 -0.87 -10.68 -14.07
C ALA A 20 -0.63 -9.23 -14.52
N LYS A 21 -0.92 -8.93 -15.78
CA LYS A 21 -0.81 -7.56 -16.28
C LYS A 21 -1.91 -6.69 -15.68
N LEU A 22 -1.52 -5.61 -15.03
CA LEU A 22 -2.45 -4.67 -14.42
C LEU A 22 -3.15 -3.84 -15.50
N THR A 23 -4.42 -3.57 -15.24
CA THR A 23 -5.19 -2.59 -15.98
C THR A 23 -4.79 -1.18 -15.58
N ALA A 24 -5.13 -0.19 -16.41
CA ALA A 24 -4.91 1.21 -16.08
C ALA A 24 -5.60 1.63 -14.77
N GLN A 25 -6.76 1.03 -14.45
CA GLN A 25 -7.49 1.30 -13.21
C GLN A 25 -6.74 0.76 -11.98
N GLU A 26 -6.16 -0.44 -12.06
CA GLU A 26 -5.40 -1.04 -10.95
C GLU A 26 -4.08 -0.30 -10.68
N ILE A 27 -3.41 0.15 -11.74
CA ILE A 27 -2.21 1.00 -11.62
C ILE A 27 -2.56 2.33 -10.96
N GLN A 28 -3.66 2.97 -11.38
CA GLN A 28 -4.12 4.23 -10.81
C GLN A 28 -4.47 4.06 -9.32
N ALA A 29 -5.20 3.01 -8.96
CA ALA A 29 -5.54 2.72 -7.57
C ALA A 29 -4.28 2.53 -6.71
N THR A 30 -3.25 1.85 -7.24
CA THR A 30 -1.96 1.68 -6.56
C THR A 30 -1.23 3.02 -6.38
N MET A 31 -1.25 3.90 -7.39
CA MET A 31 -0.67 5.25 -7.30
C MET A 31 -1.35 6.10 -6.23
N GLU A 32 -2.67 5.96 -6.09
CA GLU A 32 -3.47 6.70 -5.11
C GLU A 32 -3.28 6.16 -3.69
N SER A 33 -3.18 4.84 -3.53
CA SER A 33 -2.95 4.21 -2.22
C SER A 33 -1.49 4.30 -1.75
N GLY A 34 -0.55 4.45 -2.68
CA GLY A 34 0.89 4.40 -2.39
C GLY A 34 1.38 3.00 -1.98
N GLY A 35 0.62 1.96 -2.33
CA GLY A 35 0.89 0.56 -1.99
C GLY A 35 1.63 -0.23 -3.07
N PRO A 36 1.79 -1.56 -2.89
CA PRO A 36 2.36 -2.46 -3.89
C PRO A 36 1.49 -2.56 -5.14
N ALA A 37 2.10 -2.89 -6.28
CA ALA A 37 1.41 -3.06 -7.55
C ALA A 37 0.59 -4.35 -7.52
N LEU A 38 -0.68 -4.28 -7.10
CA LEU A 38 -1.57 -5.43 -6.94
C LEU A 38 -2.78 -5.34 -7.88
N CYS A 39 -3.20 -6.49 -8.40
CA CYS A 39 -4.47 -6.56 -9.11
C CYS A 39 -5.63 -6.43 -8.12
N SER A 40 -6.79 -6.04 -8.60
CA SER A 40 -8.02 -5.84 -7.80
C SER A 40 -8.38 -6.99 -6.86
N ILE A 41 -7.97 -8.22 -7.18
CA ILE A 41 -8.17 -9.40 -6.34
C ILE A 41 -7.26 -9.35 -5.11
N HIS A 42 -5.96 -9.13 -5.30
CA HIS A 42 -4.98 -9.12 -4.20
C HIS A 42 -4.93 -7.76 -3.48
N ALA A 43 -5.28 -6.67 -4.17
CA ALA A 43 -5.39 -5.35 -3.56
C ALA A 43 -6.51 -5.28 -2.49
N ALA A 44 -7.56 -6.11 -2.63
CA ALA A 44 -8.64 -6.20 -1.64
C ALA A 44 -8.24 -6.96 -0.36
N GLU A 45 -7.16 -7.74 -0.40
CA GLU A 45 -6.63 -8.48 0.76
C GLU A 45 -5.67 -7.61 1.59
N ASP A 46 -5.14 -6.55 0.99
CA ASP A 46 -4.26 -5.55 1.60
C ASP A 46 -5.05 -4.34 2.11
N GLU A 47 -6.24 -4.55 2.71
CA GLU A 47 -6.84 -3.48 3.51
C GLU A 47 -5.88 -3.22 4.68
N PRO A 48 -5.29 -2.01 4.80
CA PRO A 48 -4.57 -1.63 6.00
C PRO A 48 -5.61 -1.56 7.11
N GLY A 49 -5.84 -2.70 7.77
CA GLY A 49 -6.74 -2.82 8.89
C GLY A 49 -6.35 -1.73 9.86
N LEU A 50 -7.30 -0.83 10.14
CA LEU A 50 -7.22 0.30 11.06
C LEU A 50 -5.94 0.20 11.90
N ALA A 51 -4.85 0.81 11.43
CA ALA A 51 -3.77 1.12 12.34
C ALA A 51 -4.45 2.01 13.35
N ALA A 52 -4.69 1.44 14.53
CA ALA A 52 -5.34 2.12 15.62
C ALA A 52 -4.65 3.47 15.74
N ASP A 53 -5.45 4.52 15.65
CA ASP A 53 -5.21 5.72 16.42
C ASP A 53 -5.06 5.27 17.90
N GLU A 54 -3.88 4.80 18.26
CA GLU A 54 -3.49 4.50 19.64
C GLU A 54 -2.73 5.69 20.22
N ALA A 55 -3.27 6.88 20.01
CA ALA A 55 -2.89 8.10 20.73
C ALA A 55 -4.12 8.75 21.38
N GLY A 56 -4.92 7.92 22.07
CA GLY A 56 -6.18 8.35 22.66
C GLY A 56 -6.63 7.54 23.88
N PHE A 57 -5.73 7.24 24.83
CA PHE A 57 -6.18 6.86 26.17
C PHE A 57 -5.58 7.79 27.22
N LEU A 58 -6.45 8.65 27.76
CA LEU A 58 -6.18 9.49 28.92
C LEU A 58 -5.83 8.61 30.13
N GLU A 59 -4.69 8.87 30.75
CA GLU A 59 -4.52 8.62 32.18
C GLU A 59 -4.12 9.94 32.85
N SER A 60 -5.13 10.68 33.31
CA SER A 60 -4.98 11.60 34.44
C SER A 60 -5.31 10.80 35.70
N ASP A 61 -4.29 10.41 36.46
CA ASP A 61 -4.32 10.34 37.92
C ASP A 61 -2.89 10.56 38.47
#